data_AF-A0A075WEZ2-F1
#
_entry.id   AF-A0A075WEZ2-F1
#
_cell.length_a   1.000
_cell.length_b   1.000
_cell.length_c   1.000
_cell.angle_alpha   90.00
_cell.angle_beta   90.00
_cell.angle_gamma   90.00
#
_symmetry.space_group_name_H-M   'P 1'
#
loop_
_entity.id
_entity.type
_entity.pdbx_description
1 polymer ?
#
loop_
_entity_poly.entity_id
_entity_poly.type
_entity_poly.pdbx_seq_one_letter_code
_entity_poly.pdbx_strand_id
1 'polypeptide(L)' 'MYLEVWVNHLEREKALEKLKEICEEVHEVFYDYDYIVRYSGSEEDLLKVEGVKRVRRHYNC' A
#
# COMPACT_ATOMS: atom_id res chain seq x y z
N MET A 1 11.54 -2.72 0.91
CA MET A 1 10.83 -3.97 1.26
C MET A 1 9.49 -4.00 0.55
N TYR A 2 8.90 -5.18 0.34
CA TYR A 2 7.55 -5.27 -0.23
C TYR A 2 6.50 -5.35 0.87
N LEU A 3 5.43 -4.56 0.72
CA LEU A 3 4.35 -4.42 1.69
C LEU A 3 3.00 -4.65 0.98
N GLU A 4 2.15 -5.45 1.62
CA GLU A 4 0.75 -5.66 1.27
C GLU A 4 -0.07 -4.52 1.89
N VAL A 5 -0.90 -3.87 1.09
CA VAL A 5 -1.68 -2.71 1.50
C VAL A 5 -3.15 -2.96 1.21
N TRP A 6 -3.97 -2.77 2.24
CA TRP A 6 -5.43 -2.74 2.14
C TRP A 6 -5.89 -1.31 2.18
N VAL A 7 -6.78 -0.93 1.27
CA VAL A 7 -7.33 0.42 1.20
C VAL A 7 -8.84 0.44 1.41
N ASN A 8 -9.36 1.62 1.70
CA ASN A 8 -10.77 1.88 1.66
C ASN A 8 -11.24 1.96 0.21
N HIS A 9 -12.17 1.11 -0.21
CA HIS A 9 -12.66 1.11 -1.60
C HIS A 9 -13.25 2.47 -2.02
N LEU A 10 -13.86 3.22 -1.10
CA LEU A 10 -14.38 4.56 -1.37
C LEU A 10 -13.28 5.60 -1.66
N GLU A 11 -12.05 5.36 -1.21
CA GLU A 11 -10.91 6.27 -1.33
C GLU A 11 -9.78 5.64 -2.14
N ARG A 12 -10.09 4.58 -2.89
CA ARG A 12 -9.10 3.75 -3.60
C ARG A 12 -8.25 4.54 -4.57
N GLU A 13 -8.87 5.42 -5.36
CA GLU A 13 -8.15 6.26 -6.34
C GLU A 13 -7.19 7.22 -5.63
N LYS A 14 -7.66 7.89 -4.58
CA LYS A 14 -6.85 8.83 -3.79
C LYS A 14 -5.70 8.13 -3.07
N ALA A 15 -5.94 6.94 -2.52
CA ALA A 15 -4.93 6.13 -1.88
C ALA A 15 -3.87 5.66 -2.89
N LEU A 16 -4.29 5.26 -4.10
CA LEU A 16 -3.38 4.86 -5.17
C LEU A 16 -2.47 5.99 -5.62
N GLU A 17 -3.01 7.19 -5.81
CA GLU A 17 -2.21 8.37 -6.16
C GLU A 17 -1.14 8.62 -5.10
N LYS A 18 -1.51 8.68 -3.82
CA LYS A 18 -0.58 8.88 -2.72
C LYS A 18 0.47 7.78 -2.62
N LEU A 19 0.07 6.52 -2.79
CA LEU A 19 1.00 5.39 -2.78
C LEU A 19 2.01 5.49 -3.93
N LYS A 20 1.59 5.91 -5.13
CA LYS A 20 2.51 6.13 -6.26
C LYS A 20 3.47 7.30 -6.06
N GLU A 21 3.10 8.30 -5.26
CA GLU A 21 3.98 9.42 -4.94
C GLU A 21 5.11 9.05 -3.96
N ILE A 22 4.84 8.15 -3.02
CA ILE A 22 5.78 7.82 -1.93
C ILE A 22 6.50 6.48 -2.11
N CYS A 23 5.90 5.54 -2.84
CA CYS A 23 6.45 4.20 -3.07
C CYS A 23 7.20 4.14 -4.40
N GLU A 24 8.27 3.34 -4.42
CA GLU A 24 9.10 3.15 -5.62
C GLU A 24 8.36 2.31 -6.68
N GLU A 25 7.59 1.33 -6.22
CA GLU A 25 6.78 0.44 -7.07
C GLU A 25 5.41 0.24 -6.42
N VAL A 26 4.35 0.24 -7.22
CA VAL A 26 2.98 -0.01 -6.78
C VAL A 26 2.30 -0.93 -7.79
N HIS A 27 1.90 -2.10 -7.33
CA HIS A 27 1.19 -3.10 -8.11
C HIS A 27 -0.19 -3.32 -7.53
N GLU A 28 -1.20 -3.26 -8.37
CA GLU A 28 -2.57 -3.59 -8.00
C GLU A 28 -2.76 -5.11 -8.01
N VAL A 29 -3.43 -5.62 -6.98
CA VAL A 29 -3.72 -7.04 -6.82
C VAL A 29 -5.21 -7.24 -6.57
N PHE A 30 -5.77 -8.29 -7.16
CA PHE A 30 -7.21 -8.58 -7.12
C PHE A 30 -7.56 -9.69 -6.11
N TYR A 31 -6.74 -9.86 -5.06
CA TYR A 31 -6.81 -10.98 -4.13
C TYR A 31 -7.04 -10.48 -2.69
N ASP A 32 -6.45 -11.14 -1.68
CA ASP A 32 -6.65 -10.80 -0.26
C ASP A 32 -6.29 -9.36 0.13
N TYR A 33 -5.50 -8.63 -0.66
CA TYR A 33 -5.13 -7.22 -0.46
C TYR A 33 -5.24 -6.44 -1.77
N ASP A 34 -5.34 -5.12 -1.67
CA ASP A 34 -5.57 -4.23 -2.83
C ASP A 34 -4.27 -3.90 -3.60
N TYR A 35 -3.16 -3.69 -2.89
CA TYR A 35 -1.88 -3.32 -3.50
C TYR A 35 -0.68 -4.05 -2.89
N ILE A 36 0.33 -4.31 -3.71
CA ILE A 36 1.71 -4.59 -3.28
C ILE A 36 2.53 -3.35 -3.58
N VAL A 37 3.23 -2.82 -2.59
CA VAL A 37 4.10 -1.67 -2.78
C VAL A 37 5.53 -1.99 -2.38
N ARG A 38 6.50 -1.44 -3.12
CA ARG A 38 7.89 -1.37 -2.68
C ARG A 38 8.10 -0.04 -1.98
N TYR A 39 8.44 -0.12 -0.70
CA TYR A 39 8.70 1.04 0.12
C TYR A 39 10.00 0.85 0.91
N SER A 40 10.80 1.91 0.99
CA SER A 40 12.08 1.92 1.70
C SER A 40 11.96 2.45 3.14
N GLY A 41 10.81 3.02 3.52
CA GLY A 41 10.53 3.49 4.88
C GLY A 41 9.83 2.45 5.76
N SER A 42 9.21 2.93 6.84
CA SER A 42 8.53 2.09 7.84
C SER A 42 7.06 1.85 7.46
N GLU A 43 6.50 0.71 7.87
CA GLU A 43 5.08 0.39 7.68
C GLU A 43 4.13 1.44 8.30
N GLU A 44 4.58 2.07 9.38
CA GLU A 44 3.86 3.15 10.08
C GLU A 44 3.62 4.37 9.19
N ASP A 45 4.48 4.63 8.22
CA ASP A 45 4.33 5.78 7.32
C ASP A 45 3.23 5.53 6.29
N LEU A 46 3.11 4.30 5.81
CA LEU A 46 2.02 3.89 4.93
C LEU A 46 0.66 3.84 5.65
N LEU A 47 0.64 3.49 6.95
CA LEU A 47 -0.60 3.53 7.74
C LEU A 47 -1.13 4.95 7.96
N LYS A 48 -0.29 5.98 7.83
CA LYS A 48 -0.71 7.40 7.89
C LYS A 48 -1.28 7.90 6.56
N VAL A 49 -1.13 7.14 5.48
CA VAL A 49 -1.70 7.49 4.18
C VAL A 49 -3.21 7.38 4.27
N GLU A 50 -3.88 8.48 3.97
CA GLU A 50 -5.34 8.54 3.94
C GLU A 50 -5.91 7.50 2.96
N GLY A 51 -6.88 6.74 3.42
CA GLY A 51 -7.46 5.63 2.67
C GLY A 51 -6.74 4.29 2.87
N VAL A 52 -5.57 4.23 3.51
CA VAL A 52 -4.93 2.96 3.91
C VAL A 52 -5.56 2.45 5.21
N LYS A 53 -6.07 1.22 5.17
CA LYS A 53 -6.68 0.53 6.32
C LYS A 53 -5.70 -0.35 7.06
N ARG A 54 -4.83 -1.02 6.32
CA ARG A 54 -3.88 -1.99 6.87
C ARG A 54 -2.66 -2.08 5.98
N VAL A 55 -1.53 -2.32 6.61
CA VAL A 55 -0.25 -2.63 5.96
C VAL A 55 0.31 -3.88 6.61
N ARG A 56 0.93 -4.74 5.81
CA ARG A 56 1.63 -5.93 6.30
C ARG A 56 2.87 -6.16 5.45
N ARG A 57 3.98 -6.60 6.06
CA ARG A 57 5.12 -7.10 5.27
C ARG A 57 4.71 -8.27 4.40
N HIS A 58 5.10 -8.20 3.13
CA HIS A 58 5.00 -9.35 2.25
C HIS A 58 6.09 -10.35 2.65
N TYR A 59 5.68 -11.52 3.16
CA TYR A 59 6.59 -12.50 3.79
C TYR A 59 7.52 -13.24 2.83
N ASN A 60 7.44 -12.97 1.52
CA ASN A 60 8.10 -13.74 0.47
C ASN A 60 9.24 -12.99 -0.26
N CYS A 61 9.79 -11.92 0.33
CA CYS A 61 10.93 -11.18 -0.24
C CYS A 61 12.00 -10.87 0.79
#